data_AF-A0A2V9XL11-F1
#
_entry.id   AF-A0A2V9XL11-F1
#
_cell.length_a   1.000
_cell.length_b   1.000
_cell.length_c   1.000
_cell.angle_alpha   90.00
_cell.angle_beta   90.00
_cell.angle_gamma   90.00
#
_symmetry.space_group_name_H-M   'P 1'
#
loop_
_entity.id
_entity.type
_entity.pdbx_description
1 polymer ?
#
loop_
_entity_poly.entity_id
_entity_poly.type
_entity_poly.pdbx_seq_one_letter_code
_entity_poly.pdbx_strand_id
1 'polypeptide(L)'
;MWLLIAALLIAVLAKRLRIPYTVALVLGGLLLGLLRLPLLSPLQPNQRPDWLTPDVILILFLPALVFEDSIKIDVRQLIRDSVPLLLLANIGVVLAALVTGYLVH
;
A
#
# COMPACT_ATOMS: atom_id res chain seq x y z
N MET A 1 8.80 -9.56 23.29
CA MET A 1 10.15 -9.81 22.72
C MET A 1 10.11 -10.79 21.54
N TRP A 2 9.57 -12.00 21.70
CA TRP A 2 9.45 -13.00 20.61
C TRP A 2 8.65 -12.52 19.39
N LEU A 3 7.60 -11.72 19.60
CA LEU A 3 6.79 -11.14 18.51
C LEU A 3 7.59 -10.17 17.63
N LEU A 4 8.52 -9.42 18.23
CA LEU A 4 9.35 -8.44 17.52
C LEU A 4 10.42 -9.12 16.66
N ILE A 5 10.94 -10.26 17.14
CA ILE A 5 11.91 -11.08 16.41
C ILE A 5 11.23 -11.75 15.21
N ALA A 6 10.02 -12.28 15.37
CA ALA A 6 9.23 -12.84 14.27
C ALA A 6 8.86 -11.78 13.22
N ALA A 7 8.44 -10.58 13.66
CA ALA A 7 8.15 -9.47 12.77
C ALA A 7 9.38 -9.01 11.96
N LEU A 8 10.55 -8.94 12.61
CA LEU A 8 11.81 -8.61 11.94
C LEU A 8 12.21 -9.68 10.91
N LEU A 9 12.01 -10.97 11.22
CA LEU A 9 12.32 -12.07 10.32
C LEU A 9 11.45 -12.05 9.06
N ILE A 10 10.15 -11.75 9.21
CA ILE A 10 9.20 -11.61 8.09
C ILE A 10 9.53 -10.36 7.26
N ALA A 11 9.87 -9.24 7.90
CA ALA A 11 10.27 -8.01 7.23
C ALA A 11 11.56 -8.19 6.39
N VAL A 12 12.53 -8.96 6.91
CA VAL A 12 13.78 -9.28 6.21
C VAL A 12 13.53 -10.27 5.06
N LEU A 13 12.63 -11.24 5.24
CA LEU A 13 12.29 -12.21 4.21
C LEU A 13 11.52 -11.54 3.04
N ALA A 14 10.65 -10.57 3.34
CA ALA A 14 9.98 -9.75 2.33
C ALA A 14 10.96 -8.87 1.53
N LYS A 15 12.06 -8.43 2.15
CA LYS A 15 13.09 -7.60 1.51
C LYS A 15 13.99 -8.39 0.53
N ARG A 16 14.01 -9.72 0.61
CA ARG A 16 15.00 -10.57 -0.09
C ARG A 16 14.61 -11.00 -1.52
N LEU A 17 13.38 -10.74 -1.98
CA LEU A 17 12.86 -11.35 -3.21
C LEU A 17 13.07 -10.58 -4.53
N ARG A 18 13.66 -9.38 -4.55
CA ARG A 18 14.00 -8.67 -5.82
C ARG A 18 12.83 -8.49 -6.82
N ILE A 19 11.60 -8.65 -6.37
CA ILE A 19 10.36 -8.40 -7.12
C ILE A 19 9.85 -7.02 -6.69
N PRO A 20 9.21 -6.23 -7.59
CA PRO A 20 8.59 -4.96 -7.22
C PRO A 20 7.84 -5.09 -5.89
N TYR A 21 8.17 -4.20 -4.96
CA TYR A 21 7.80 -4.31 -3.54
C TYR A 21 6.31 -4.60 -3.34
N THR A 22 5.45 -3.97 -4.15
CA THR A 22 4.00 -4.17 -4.17
C THR A 22 3.60 -5.60 -4.50
N VAL A 23 4.20 -6.23 -5.52
CA VAL A 23 3.86 -7.59 -5.96
C VAL A 23 4.36 -8.62 -4.94
N ALA A 24 5.57 -8.42 -4.39
CA ALA A 24 6.12 -9.28 -3.35
C ALA A 24 5.28 -9.25 -2.07
N LEU A 25 4.78 -8.05 -1.69
CA LEU A 25 3.94 -7.87 -0.51
C LEU A 25 2.55 -8.52 -0.67
N VAL A 26 1.94 -8.38 -1.86
CA VAL A 26 0.64 -9.01 -2.18
C VAL A 26 0.77 -10.53 -2.19
N LEU A 27 1.78 -11.08 -2.87
CA LEU A 27 2.01 -12.53 -2.90
C LEU A 27 2.35 -13.07 -1.50
N GLY A 28 3.21 -12.37 -0.75
CA GLY A 28 3.55 -12.72 0.62
C GLY A 28 2.32 -12.74 1.52
N GLY A 29 1.48 -11.70 1.50
CA GLY A 29 0.22 -11.66 2.25
C GLY A 29 -0.75 -12.77 1.85
N LEU A 30 -0.84 -13.10 0.56
CA LEU A 30 -1.70 -14.16 0.05
C LEU A 30 -1.22 -15.55 0.49
N LEU A 31 0.08 -15.84 0.34
CA LEU A 31 0.71 -17.07 0.80
C LEU A 31 0.57 -17.25 2.32
N LEU A 32 0.77 -16.18 3.10
CA LEU A 32 0.61 -16.19 4.56
C LEU A 32 -0.85 -16.42 4.98
N GLY A 33 -1.81 -15.85 4.24
CA GLY A 33 -3.25 -16.07 4.48
C GLY A 33 -3.71 -17.49 4.15
N LEU A 34 -3.17 -18.08 3.07
CA LEU A 34 -3.49 -19.45 2.66
C LEU A 34 -2.87 -20.52 3.56
N LEU A 35 -1.61 -20.34 3.98
CA LEU A 35 -0.87 -21.36 4.74
C LEU A 35 -1.25 -21.45 6.22
N ARG A 36 -2.18 -20.61 6.73
CA ARG A 36 -2.62 -20.57 8.16
C ARG A 36 -1.50 -20.91 9.14
N LEU A 37 -0.35 -20.25 8.99
CA LEU A 37 0.85 -20.57 9.76
C LEU A 37 0.58 -20.39 11.26
N PRO A 38 0.87 -21.39 12.11
CA PRO A 38 0.62 -21.34 13.56
C PRO A 38 1.47 -20.29 14.30
N LEU A 39 2.45 -19.67 13.62
CA LEU A 39 3.22 -18.53 14.13
C LEU A 39 2.46 -17.19 14.09
N LEU A 40 1.29 -17.15 13.43
CA LEU A 40 0.47 -15.95 13.23
C LEU A 40 -0.95 -16.11 13.81
N SER A 41 -1.10 -16.84 14.91
CA SER A 41 -2.36 -16.90 15.68
C SER A 41 -3.02 -15.53 15.95
N PRO A 42 -2.29 -14.40 16.15
CA PRO A 42 -2.90 -13.08 16.30
C PRO A 42 -3.37 -12.44 14.99
N LEU A 43 -3.09 -13.02 13.82
CA LEU A 43 -3.58 -12.54 12.51
C LEU A 43 -4.69 -13.42 11.94
N GLN A 44 -5.11 -14.43 12.71
CA GLN A 44 -6.29 -15.23 12.37
C GLN A 44 -7.52 -14.32 12.34
N PRO A 45 -8.49 -14.57 11.43
CA PRO A 45 -9.69 -13.74 11.28
C PRO A 45 -10.46 -13.47 12.58
N ASN A 46 -10.38 -14.38 13.57
CA ASN A 46 -11.03 -14.25 14.87
C ASN A 46 -10.21 -13.52 15.96
N GLN A 47 -8.93 -13.19 15.71
CA GLN A 47 -8.05 -12.48 16.66
C GLN A 47 -7.29 -11.34 16.00
N ARG A 48 -7.76 -10.85 14.83
CA ARG A 48 -7.23 -9.62 14.24
C ARG A 48 -7.28 -8.53 15.30
N PRO A 49 -6.18 -7.83 15.57
CA PRO A 49 -6.24 -6.68 16.43
C PRO A 49 -7.13 -5.64 15.74
N ASP A 50 -8.20 -5.19 16.40
CA ASP A 50 -9.18 -4.24 15.84
C ASP A 50 -8.55 -2.93 15.33
N TRP A 51 -7.31 -2.65 15.74
CA TRP A 51 -6.53 -1.50 15.31
C TRP A 51 -5.89 -1.62 13.92
N LEU A 52 -5.77 -2.82 13.33
CA LEU A 52 -5.18 -3.01 12.00
C LEU A 52 -6.29 -3.12 10.93
N THR A 53 -7.17 -2.12 10.93
CA THR A 53 -8.27 -2.00 9.99
C THR A 53 -7.81 -1.15 8.80
N PRO A 54 -8.28 -1.42 7.56
CA PRO A 54 -7.95 -0.60 6.39
C PRO A 54 -8.12 0.91 6.63
N ASP A 55 -9.14 1.30 7.39
CA ASP A 55 -9.36 2.69 7.81
C ASP A 55 -8.21 3.29 8.58
N VAL A 56 -7.62 2.56 9.54
CA VAL A 56 -6.48 3.05 10.33
C VAL A 56 -5.25 3.23 9.43
N ILE A 57 -5.07 2.32 8.46
CA ILE A 57 -3.98 2.43 7.49
C ILE A 57 -4.17 3.67 6.61
N LEU A 58 -5.37 3.86 6.06
CA LEU A 58 -5.69 5.01 5.22
C LEU A 58 -5.61 6.33 6.00
N ILE A 59 -6.04 6.37 7.25
CA ILE A 59 -6.05 7.63 8.02
C ILE A 59 -4.67 7.98 8.56
N LEU A 60 -3.87 7.00 9.00
CA LEU A 60 -2.57 7.26 9.62
C LEU A 60 -1.43 7.32 8.59
N PHE A 61 -1.42 6.38 7.63
CA PHE A 61 -0.30 6.24 6.70
C PHE A 61 -0.49 7.07 5.43
N LEU A 62 -1.71 7.24 4.93
CA LEU A 62 -1.93 8.01 3.69
C LEU A 62 -1.45 9.46 3.84
N PRO A 63 -1.77 10.19 4.93
CA PRO A 63 -1.24 11.55 5.11
C PRO A 63 0.27 11.59 5.20
N ALA A 64 0.88 10.63 5.93
CA ALA A 64 2.33 10.56 6.08
C ALA A 64 3.04 10.27 4.74
N LEU A 65 2.51 9.32 3.95
CA LEU A 65 3.03 8.94 2.63
C LEU A 65 2.89 10.09 1.62
N VAL A 66 1.69 10.67 1.53
CA VAL A 66 1.44 11.81 0.63
C VAL A 66 2.31 13.01 1.00
N PHE A 67 2.54 13.25 2.29
CA PHE A 67 3.44 14.31 2.75
C PHE A 67 4.91 14.02 2.40
N GLU A 68 5.39 12.79 2.63
CA GLU A 68 6.75 12.39 2.27
C GLU A 68 7.03 12.55 0.77
N ASP A 69 6.07 12.15 -0.07
CA ASP A 69 6.17 12.32 -1.51
C ASP A 69 6.11 13.81 -1.90
N SER A 70 5.25 14.61 -1.27
CA SER A 70 5.14 16.05 -1.52
C SER A 70 6.43 16.81 -1.21
N ILE A 71 7.17 16.43 -0.16
CA ILE A 71 8.45 17.06 0.20
C ILE A 71 9.56 16.73 -0.81
N LYS A 72 9.49 15.57 -1.48
CA LYS A 72 10.49 15.16 -2.49
C LYS A 72 10.26 15.79 -3.87
N ILE A 73 9.09 16.38 -4.10
CA ILE A 73 8.72 16.98 -5.39
C ILE A 73 9.44 18.32 -5.61
N ASP A 74 9.98 18.52 -6.81
CA ASP A 74 10.52 19.80 -7.25
C ASP A 74 9.37 20.76 -7.62
N VAL A 75 9.12 21.73 -6.74
CA VAL A 75 8.07 22.75 -6.89
C VAL A 75 8.23 23.56 -8.18
N ARG A 76 9.45 23.78 -8.66
CA ARG A 76 9.70 24.55 -9.88
C ARG A 76 9.25 23.80 -11.13
N GLN A 77 9.47 22.48 -11.16
CA GLN A 77 8.96 21.61 -12.24
C GLN A 77 7.44 21.50 -12.16
N LEU A 78 6.90 21.36 -10.95
CA LEU A 78 5.46 21.28 -10.72
C LEU A 78 4.71 22.50 -11.28
N ILE A 79 5.21 23.72 -11.01
CA ILE A 79 4.59 24.97 -11.49
C ILE A 79 4.73 25.10 -13.01
N ARG A 80 5.90 24.77 -13.56
CA ARG A 80 6.16 24.84 -15.00
C ARG A 80 5.23 23.93 -15.79
N ASP A 81 4.97 22.73 -15.28
CA ASP A 81 4.16 21.70 -15.92
C ASP A 81 2.77 21.55 -15.29
N SER A 82 2.30 22.56 -14.54
CA SER A 82 1.03 22.48 -13.81
C SER A 82 -0.18 22.25 -14.71
N VAL A 83 -0.23 22.87 -15.88
CA VAL A 83 -1.36 22.73 -16.82
C VAL A 83 -1.56 21.28 -17.26
N PRO A 84 -0.56 20.59 -17.85
CA PRO A 84 -0.71 19.18 -18.20
C PRO A 84 -0.91 18.29 -16.97
N LEU A 85 -0.30 18.60 -15.82
CA LEU A 85 -0.47 17.83 -14.59
C LEU A 85 -1.92 17.89 -14.06
N LEU A 86 -2.53 19.08 -14.03
CA LEU A 86 -3.93 19.25 -13.60
C LEU A 86 -4.91 18.57 -14.57
N LEU A 87 -4.62 18.64 -15.87
CA LEU A 87 -5.42 17.96 -16.90
C LEU A 87 -5.38 16.44 -16.68
N LEU A 88 -4.20 15.87 -16.44
CA LEU A 88 -4.05 14.44 -16.21
C LEU A 88 -4.67 14.01 -14.87
N ALA A 89 -4.45 14.78 -13.81
CA ALA A 89 -4.96 14.48 -12.48
C ALA A 89 -6.49 14.61 -12.36
N ASN A 90 -7.14 15.51 -13.11
CA ASN A 90 -8.59 15.60 -13.14
C ASN A 90 -9.19 14.77 -14.28
N ILE A 91 -8.99 15.22 -15.52
CA ILE A 91 -9.67 14.63 -16.68
C ILE A 91 -9.17 13.20 -16.94
N GLY A 92 -7.87 12.97 -16.83
CA GLY A 92 -7.28 11.64 -16.99
C GLY A 92 -7.81 10.64 -15.95
N VAL A 93 -7.89 11.05 -14.68
CA VAL A 93 -8.42 10.20 -13.60
C VAL A 93 -9.91 9.93 -13.77
N VAL A 94 -10.72 10.94 -14.10
CA VAL A 94 -12.16 10.76 -14.35
C VAL A 94 -12.40 9.81 -15.52
N LEU A 95 -11.68 9.98 -16.63
CA LEU A 95 -11.78 9.08 -17.77
C LEU A 95 -11.33 7.66 -17.39
N ALA A 96 -10.21 7.49 -16.70
CA ALA A 96 -9.73 6.18 -16.28
C ALA A 96 -10.73 5.47 -15.34
N ALA A 97 -11.33 6.22 -14.41
CA ALA A 97 -12.35 5.70 -13.52
C ALA A 97 -13.63 5.29 -14.27
N LEU A 98 -14.11 6.12 -15.21
CA LEU A 98 -15.28 5.80 -16.03
C LEU A 98 -15.05 4.60 -16.95
N VAL A 99 -13.90 4.53 -17.62
CA VAL A 99 -13.55 3.41 -18.51
C VAL A 99 -13.43 2.12 -17.72
N THR A 100 -12.73 2.14 -16.59
CA THR A 100 -12.59 0.96 -15.72
C THR A 100 -13.95 0.55 -15.15
N GLY A 101 -14.76 1.52 -14.70
CA GLY A 101 -16.10 1.27 -14.18
C GLY A 101 -17.04 0.67 -15.22
N TYR A 102 -17.00 1.16 -16.46
CA TYR A 102 -17.79 0.63 -17.57
C TYR A 102 -17.33 -0.77 -18.00
N LEU A 103 -16.02 -1.05 -17.96
CA LEU A 103 -15.47 -2.35 -18.35
C LEU A 103 -15.73 -3.45 -17.31
N VAL A 104 -15.86 -3.08 -16.03
CA VAL A 104 -16.16 -4.02 -14.93
C VAL A 104 -17.67 -4.31 -14.81
N HIS A 105 -18.53 -3.46 -15.38
CA HIS A 105 -19.98 -3.65 -15.45
C HIS A 105 -20.36 -4.57 -16.61
#